data_AF-A0A7C6A2W1-F1
#
_entry.id   AF-A0A7C6A2W1-F1
#
_cell.length_a   1.000
_cell.length_b   1.000
_cell.length_c   1.000
_cell.angle_alpha   90.00
_cell.angle_beta   90.00
_cell.angle_gamma   90.00
#
_symmetry.space_group_name_H-M   'P 1'
#
loop_
_entity.id
_entity.type
_entity.pdbx_description
1 polymer ?
#
loop_
_entity_poly.entity_id
_entity_poly.type
_entity_poly.pdbx_seq_one_letter_code
_entity_poly.pdbx_strand_id
1 'polypeptide(L)'
;MGKVLGKTYEELLGRAALDEFGKRRWNKRLQAAIREWSSLFNYDRLYLGGGNTKKIDFELPENVRITPNREGLLGGIELWRESR
;
A
#
# COMPACT_ATOMS: atom_id res chain seq x y z
N MET A 1 2.63 -12.62 -25.86
CA MET A 1 3.41 -12.06 -24.74
C MET A 1 3.63 -13.16 -23.72
N GLY A 2 4.89 -13.49 -23.42
CA GLY A 2 5.24 -14.57 -22.48
C GLY A 2 4.73 -14.27 -21.07
N LYS A 3 4.15 -15.29 -20.42
CA LYS A 3 3.67 -15.21 -19.05
C LYS A 3 4.85 -14.92 -18.13
N VAL A 4 4.86 -13.76 -17.46
CA VAL A 4 5.81 -13.49 -16.38
C VAL A 4 5.59 -14.55 -15.30
N LEU A 5 6.63 -15.31 -14.93
CA LEU A 5 6.58 -16.30 -13.87
C LEU A 5 6.53 -15.57 -12.52
N GLY A 6 5.33 -15.20 -12.09
CA GLY A 6 5.09 -14.47 -10.84
C GLY A 6 3.79 -13.68 -10.89
N LYS A 7 3.32 -13.23 -9.73
CA LYS A 7 2.25 -12.22 -9.64
C LYS A 7 2.87 -10.90 -9.22
N THR A 8 2.45 -9.82 -9.85
CA THR A 8 2.81 -8.43 -9.49
C THR A 8 2.18 -8.02 -8.16
N TYR A 9 2.64 -6.91 -7.57
CA TYR A 9 2.00 -6.35 -6.38
C TYR A 9 0.54 -5.98 -6.64
N GLU A 10 0.18 -5.47 -7.81
CA GLU A 10 -1.21 -5.16 -8.15
C GLU A 10 -2.08 -6.42 -8.14
N GLU A 11 -1.61 -7.52 -8.73
CA GLU A 11 -2.33 -8.80 -8.74
C GLU A 11 -2.42 -9.48 -7.36
N LEU A 12 -1.64 -9.02 -6.37
CA LEU A 12 -1.59 -9.59 -5.03
C LEU A 12 -2.27 -8.72 -3.97
N LEU A 13 -2.22 -7.39 -4.13
CA LEU A 13 -2.61 -6.39 -3.14
C LEU A 13 -3.71 -5.44 -3.65
N GLY A 14 -4.01 -5.46 -4.95
CA GLY A 14 -5.08 -4.67 -5.55
C GLY A 14 -6.47 -5.08 -5.06
N ARG A 15 -7.48 -4.33 -5.50
CA ARG A 15 -8.88 -4.59 -5.13
C ARG A 15 -9.36 -5.97 -5.61
N ALA A 16 -9.03 -6.32 -6.85
CA ALA A 16 -9.38 -7.63 -7.41
C ALA A 16 -8.80 -8.79 -6.57
N ALA A 17 -7.56 -8.65 -6.09
CA ALA A 17 -6.93 -9.65 -5.22
C ALA A 17 -7.61 -9.73 -3.84
N LEU A 18 -8.03 -8.60 -3.27
CA LEU A 18 -8.80 -8.59 -2.02
C LEU A 18 -10.13 -9.33 -2.18
N ASP A 19 -10.84 -9.11 -3.29
CA ASP A 19 -12.13 -9.75 -3.57
C ASP A 19 -11.98 -11.24 -3.92
N GLU A 20 -10.96 -11.62 -4.71
CA GLU A 20 -10.69 -13.02 -5.10
C GLU A 20 -10.20 -13.88 -3.93
N PHE A 21 -9.24 -13.37 -3.15
CA PHE A 21 -8.54 -14.16 -2.15
C PHE A 21 -9.03 -13.93 -0.72
N GLY A 22 -9.87 -12.93 -0.51
CA GLY A 22 -10.43 -12.54 0.76
C GLY A 22 -9.45 -11.82 1.69
N LYS A 23 -10.04 -11.16 2.70
CA LYS A 23 -9.35 -10.29 3.66
C LYS A 23 -8.14 -10.95 4.34
N ARG A 24 -8.29 -12.20 4.80
CA ARG A 24 -7.23 -12.92 5.53
C ARG A 24 -5.97 -13.12 4.68
N ARG A 25 -6.14 -13.57 3.42
CA ARG A 25 -4.99 -13.82 2.54
C ARG A 25 -4.39 -12.52 2.03
N TRP A 26 -5.23 -11.53 1.74
CA TRP A 26 -4.79 -10.19 1.37
C TRP A 26 -3.92 -9.53 2.47
N ASN A 27 -4.35 -9.57 3.74
CA ASN A 27 -3.57 -9.04 4.87
C ASN A 27 -2.22 -9.75 5.06
N LYS A 28 -2.17 -11.08 4.92
CA LYS A 28 -0.90 -11.84 4.96
C LYS A 28 0.08 -11.41 3.87
N ARG A 29 -0.42 -11.13 2.66
CA ARG A 29 0.41 -10.64 1.55
C ARG A 29 0.87 -9.21 1.77
N LEU A 30 0.00 -8.34 2.30
CA LEU A 30 0.40 -6.98 2.65
C LEU A 30 1.50 -6.97 3.71
N GLN A 31 1.41 -7.82 4.75
CA GLN A 31 2.49 -7.98 5.72
C GLN A 31 3.80 -8.43 5.08
N ALA A 32 3.75 -9.36 4.12
CA ALA A 32 4.94 -9.80 3.39
C ALA A 32 5.54 -8.66 2.56
N ALA A 33 4.71 -7.92 1.83
CA ALA A 33 5.14 -6.79 1.03
C ALA A 33 5.77 -5.68 1.89
N ILE A 34 5.19 -5.33 3.04
CA ILE A 34 5.74 -4.33 3.95
C ILE A 34 7.15 -4.72 4.42
N ARG A 35 7.37 -6.01 4.74
CA ARG A 35 8.70 -6.53 5.12
C ARG A 35 9.70 -6.45 3.96
N GLU A 36 9.29 -6.86 2.77
CA GLU A 36 10.13 -6.77 1.57
C GLU A 36 10.49 -5.33 1.23
N TRP A 37 9.52 -4.41 1.24
CA TRP A 37 9.80 -3.00 0.98
C TRP A 37 10.72 -2.38 2.03
N SER A 38 10.59 -2.81 3.29
CA SER A 38 11.47 -2.34 4.37
C SER A 38 12.92 -2.72 4.10
N SER A 39 13.19 -3.95 3.67
CA SER A 39 14.57 -4.38 3.35
C SER A 39 15.08 -3.84 2.02
N LEU A 40 14.21 -3.65 1.03
CA LEU A 40 14.59 -3.20 -0.31
C LEU A 40 14.89 -1.70 -0.36
N PHE A 41 14.05 -0.87 0.28
CA PHE A 41 14.15 0.59 0.17
C PHE A 41 14.74 1.24 1.41
N ASN A 42 14.80 0.54 2.55
CA ASN A 42 15.26 1.07 3.83
C ASN A 42 14.63 2.43 4.17
N TYR A 43 13.31 2.52 4.02
CA TYR A 43 12.56 3.76 4.25
C TYR A 43 12.52 4.14 5.74
N ASP A 44 12.57 5.44 6.02
CA ASP A 44 12.29 5.94 7.37
C ASP A 44 10.82 5.79 7.74
N ARG A 45 9.91 6.03 6.78
CA ARG A 45 8.45 5.95 6.95
C ARG A 45 7.75 5.43 5.71
N LEU A 46 6.73 4.59 5.91
CA LEU A 46 5.84 4.11 4.84
C LEU A 46 4.41 4.61 5.09
N TYR A 47 3.86 5.33 4.11
CA TYR A 47 2.49 5.84 4.15
C TYR A 47 1.58 4.98 3.26
N LEU A 48 0.62 4.28 3.87
CA LEU A 48 -0.37 3.47 3.17
C LEU A 48 -1.65 4.28 2.95
N GLY A 49 -1.93 4.63 1.69
CA GLY A 49 -3.16 5.30 1.29
C GLY A 49 -4.19 4.36 0.66
N GLY A 50 -5.31 4.93 0.21
CA GLY A 50 -6.34 4.21 -0.55
C GLY A 50 -7.37 3.47 0.32
N GLY A 51 -8.56 3.24 -0.26
CA GLY A 51 -9.73 2.77 0.50
C GLY A 51 -9.62 1.37 1.10
N ASN A 52 -8.79 0.50 0.54
CA ASN A 52 -8.59 -0.87 1.04
C ASN A 52 -7.83 -0.90 2.37
N THR A 53 -7.13 0.18 2.77
CA THR A 53 -6.44 0.26 4.07
C THR A 53 -7.37 0.06 5.25
N LYS A 54 -8.66 0.41 5.11
CA LYS A 54 -9.72 0.13 6.11
C LYS A 54 -9.95 -1.35 6.38
N LYS A 55 -9.41 -2.24 5.54
CA LYS A 55 -9.50 -3.69 5.66
C LYS A 55 -8.24 -4.32 6.26
N ILE A 56 -7.26 -3.50 6.65
CA ILE A 56 -6.09 -3.95 7.40
C ILE A 56 -6.56 -4.45 8.78
N ASP A 57 -6.13 -5.65 9.18
CA ASP A 57 -6.54 -6.29 10.43
C ASP A 57 -5.38 -6.80 11.29
N PHE A 58 -4.19 -6.23 11.07
CA PHE A 58 -3.00 -6.50 11.86
C PHE A 58 -2.38 -5.18 12.33
N GLU A 59 -1.56 -5.26 13.37
CA GLU A 59 -0.79 -4.13 13.86
C GLU A 59 0.32 -3.78 12.88
N LEU A 60 0.37 -2.51 12.48
CA LEU A 60 1.39 -2.02 11.57
C LEU A 60 2.70 -1.77 12.32
N PRO A 61 3.88 -1.97 11.69
CA PRO A 61 5.14 -1.52 12.26
C PRO A 61 5.11 -0.02 12.58
N GLU A 62 5.89 0.41 13.57
CA GLU A 62 5.84 1.78 14.12
C GLU A 62 6.02 2.89 13.07
N ASN A 63 6.85 2.61 12.06
CA ASN A 63 7.17 3.51 10.96
C ASN A 63 6.20 3.41 9.76
N VAL A 64 5.16 2.58 9.84
CA VAL A 64 4.13 2.43 8.80
C VAL A 64 2.83 3.09 9.27
N ARG A 65 2.28 4.00 8.46
CA ARG A 65 1.10 4.81 8.82
C ARG A 65 0.04 4.75 7.73
N ILE A 66 -1.22 4.58 8.12
CA ILE A 66 -2.34 4.75 7.18
C ILE A 66 -2.61 6.24 7.03
N THR A 67 -2.67 6.72 5.78
CA THR A 67 -3.06 8.10 5.49
C THR A 67 -4.52 8.17 5.07
N PRO A 68 -5.28 9.15 5.58
CA PRO A 68 -6.63 9.39 5.10
C PRO A 68 -6.59 9.97 3.68
N ASN A 69 -7.60 9.65 2.86
CA ASN A 69 -7.69 10.14 1.48
C ASN A 69 -7.60 11.67 1.35
N ARG A 70 -7.97 12.43 2.40
CA ARG A 70 -7.83 13.89 2.42
C ARG A 70 -6.38 14.35 2.15
N GLU A 71 -5.37 13.56 2.57
CA GLU A 71 -3.96 13.92 2.36
C GLU A 71 -3.61 13.89 0.86
N GLY A 72 -4.26 13.00 0.09
CA GLY A 72 -4.11 12.99 -1.37
C GLY A 72 -4.68 14.25 -2.03
N LEU A 73 -5.81 14.77 -1.51
CA LEU A 73 -6.37 16.04 -1.97
C LEU A 73 -5.44 17.22 -1.62
N LEU A 74 -4.93 17.26 -0.39
CA LEU A 74 -3.99 18.30 0.05
C LEU A 74 -2.69 18.29 -0.76
N GLY A 75 -2.15 17.10 -1.05
CA GLY A 75 -0.99 16.95 -1.92
C GLY A 75 -1.25 17.47 -3.34
N GLY A 76 -2.46 17.28 -3.86
CA GLY A 76 -2.87 17.87 -5.13
C GLY A 76 -2.88 19.39 -5.11
N ILE A 77 -3.38 20.02 -4.03
CA ILE A 77 -3.33 21.47 -3.86
C ILE A 77 -1.89 21.95 -3.79
N GLU A 78 -1.04 21.26 -3.03
CA GLU A 78 0.36 21.60 -2.84
C GLU A 78 1.16 21.56 -4.15
N LEU A 79 0.88 20.58 -5.01
CA LEU A 79 1.52 20.45 -6.32
C LEU A 79 1.38 21.70 -7.19
N TRP A 80 0.27 22.44 -7.05
CA TRP A 80 -0.03 23.64 -7.82
C TRP A 80 0.23 24.94 -7.06
N ARG A 81 0.69 24.89 -5.80
CA ARG A 81 1.15 26.09 -5.13
C ARG A 81 2.42 26.57 -5.81
N GLU A 82 2.48 27.86 -6.11
CA GLU A 82 3.73 28.47 -6.54
C GLU A 82 4.79 28.24 -5.46
N SER A 83 5.98 27.86 -5.91
CA SER A 83 7.13 27.64 -5.04
C SER A 83 7.39 28.90 -4.24
N ARG A 84 7.43 28.78 -2.91
CA ARG A 84 7.98 29.83 -2.06
C ARG A 84 9.49 29.89 -2.21
#